data_AF-A0A9E2KWX1-F1
#
_entry.id   AF-A0A9E2KWX1-F1
#
_cell.length_a   1.000
_cell.length_b   1.000
_cell.length_c   1.000
_cell.angle_alpha   90.00
_cell.angle_beta   90.00
_cell.angle_gamma   90.00
#
_symmetry.space_group_name_H-M   'P 1'
#
loop_
_entity.id
_entity.type
_entity.pdbx_description
1 polymer ?
#
loop_
_entity_poly.entity_id
_entity_poly.type
_entity_poly.pdbx_seq_one_letter_code
_entity_poly.pdbx_strand_id
1 'polypeptide(L)'
;MITKKCNNSLLLDYLAFLNKSNFKYVYKINKTSNGYSYKYIIGKTYKNAVELSYLKLYKIAKILKNLHILSFRYGYIHNFKQDEIICHTDISPLNIIFNFLGWPKKIIDFDECEILNYIYDVIFLLCTCINIGDWNKINFKTKAKKVLFFISQYKDKKLIDLIFKNIDFFYNHTIKKYQNRNIQNLDIKIKWLDSIKRFFKYWYDCQYRL
;
A
#
# COMPACT_ATOMS: atom_id res chain seq x y z
N MET A 1 13.39 3.28 23.38
CA MET A 1 12.17 2.55 22.97
C MET A 1 11.18 3.59 22.47
N ILE A 2 10.41 3.32 21.41
CA ILE A 2 9.38 4.25 20.92
C ILE A 2 8.04 3.77 21.47
N THR A 3 7.20 4.68 21.96
CA THR A 3 5.83 4.39 22.41
C THR A 3 4.85 5.17 21.56
N LYS A 4 3.80 4.50 21.07
CA LYS A 4 2.71 5.11 20.30
C LYS A 4 1.41 4.94 21.05
N LYS A 5 0.65 6.04 21.19
CA LYS A 5 -0.72 5.97 21.70
C LYS A 5 -1.60 5.34 20.63
N CYS A 6 -2.44 4.39 21.00
CA CYS A 6 -3.38 3.76 20.06
C CYS A 6 -4.60 3.26 20.83
N ASN A 7 -5.77 3.80 20.51
CA ASN A 7 -7.05 3.39 21.10
C ASN A 7 -7.80 2.38 20.20
N ASN A 8 -7.26 2.06 19.02
CA ASN A 8 -7.87 1.13 18.08
C ASN A 8 -7.45 -0.31 18.45
N SER A 9 -8.32 -1.01 19.18
CA SER A 9 -8.09 -2.40 19.61
C SER A 9 -7.86 -3.35 18.43
N LEU A 10 -8.64 -3.20 17.36
CA LEU A 10 -8.50 -4.00 16.15
C LEU A 10 -7.10 -3.88 15.55
N LEU A 11 -6.53 -2.67 15.49
CA LEU A 11 -5.17 -2.46 15.01
C LEU A 11 -4.13 -3.14 15.91
N LEU A 12 -4.26 -3.01 17.23
CA LEU A 12 -3.33 -3.65 18.17
C LEU A 12 -3.37 -5.17 18.06
N ASP A 13 -4.56 -5.75 17.91
CA ASP A 13 -4.77 -7.18 17.75
C ASP A 13 -4.23 -7.69 16.41
N TYR A 14 -4.42 -6.90 15.35
CA TYR A 14 -3.85 -7.21 14.05
C TYR A 14 -2.31 -7.17 14.04
N LEU A 15 -1.69 -6.15 14.64
CA LEU A 15 -0.23 -6.08 14.77
C LEU A 15 0.32 -7.24 15.60
N ALA A 16 -0.36 -7.62 16.69
CA ALA A 16 -0.01 -8.79 17.49
C ALA A 16 -0.14 -10.09 16.68
N PHE A 17 -1.19 -10.23 15.87
CA PHE A 17 -1.36 -11.35 14.95
C PHE A 17 -0.25 -11.45 13.91
N LEU A 18 0.15 -10.32 13.30
CA LEU A 18 1.29 -10.29 12.36
C LEU A 18 2.60 -10.70 13.03
N ASN A 19 2.83 -10.28 14.28
CA ASN A 19 3.98 -10.70 15.08
C ASN A 19 3.95 -12.21 15.36
N LYS A 20 2.82 -12.76 15.80
CA LYS A 20 2.62 -14.21 16.04
C LYS A 20 2.80 -15.03 14.77
N SER A 21 2.41 -14.48 13.63
CA SER A 21 2.58 -15.10 12.30
C SER A 21 3.99 -14.97 11.73
N ASN A 22 4.95 -14.45 12.51
CA ASN A 22 6.34 -14.22 12.10
C ASN A 22 6.48 -13.37 10.83
N PHE A 23 5.57 -12.41 10.60
CA PHE A 23 5.68 -11.48 9.47
C PHE A 23 6.87 -10.52 9.70
N LYS A 24 8.03 -10.88 9.14
CA LYS A 24 9.29 -10.18 9.44
C LYS A 24 9.34 -8.71 9.05
N TYR A 25 8.39 -8.22 8.26
CA TYR A 25 8.34 -6.83 7.80
C TYR A 25 7.52 -5.92 8.72
N VAL A 26 6.82 -6.43 9.74
CA VAL A 26 6.27 -5.58 10.81
C VAL A 26 7.27 -5.46 11.95
N TYR A 27 7.24 -4.34 12.69
CA TYR A 27 8.00 -4.21 13.92
C TYR A 27 7.41 -5.11 15.02
N LYS A 28 8.26 -5.59 15.92
CA LYS A 28 7.78 -6.32 17.11
C LYS A 28 7.20 -5.29 18.09
N ILE A 29 5.96 -5.50 18.51
CA ILE A 29 5.28 -4.65 19.47
C ILE A 29 5.22 -5.29 20.86
N ASN A 30 5.27 -4.46 21.89
CA ASN A 30 4.81 -4.78 23.23
C ASN A 30 3.55 -3.95 23.49
N LYS A 31 2.43 -4.59 23.86
CA LYS A 31 1.22 -3.86 24.27
C LYS A 31 1.50 -3.08 25.56
N THR A 32 1.00 -1.86 25.64
CA THR A 32 1.06 -1.00 26.84
C THR A 32 -0.36 -0.61 27.25
N SER A 33 -0.53 0.05 28.39
CA SER A 33 -1.85 0.49 28.87
C SER A 33 -2.57 1.44 27.90
N ASN A 34 -1.82 2.24 27.13
CA ASN A 34 -2.36 3.29 26.25
C ASN A 34 -2.03 3.07 24.76
N GLY A 35 -1.62 1.86 24.37
CA GLY A 35 -1.25 1.54 22.99
C GLY A 35 -0.17 0.48 22.89
N TYR A 36 0.97 0.83 22.28
CA TYR A 36 2.08 -0.11 22.10
C TYR A 36 3.44 0.56 22.06
N SER A 37 4.49 -0.22 22.31
CA SER A 37 5.87 0.20 22.15
C SER A 37 6.66 -0.73 21.23
N TYR A 38 7.69 -0.20 20.58
CA TYR A 38 8.58 -0.96 19.71
C TYR A 38 10.01 -0.40 19.74
N LYS A 39 10.97 -1.23 19.31
CA LYS A 39 12.37 -0.80 19.20
C LYS A 39 12.56 0.10 17.99
N TYR A 40 13.38 1.14 18.15
CA TYR A 40 13.80 2.00 17.02
C TYR A 40 14.42 1.15 15.91
N ILE A 41 14.06 1.44 14.66
CA ILE A 41 14.50 0.68 13.50
C ILE A 41 15.48 1.53 12.70
N ILE A 42 16.74 1.11 12.68
CA ILE A 42 17.77 1.76 11.86
C ILE A 42 17.55 1.41 10.38
N GLY A 43 17.44 2.44 9.54
CA GLY A 43 17.33 2.35 8.09
C GLY A 43 17.05 3.71 7.46
N LYS A 44 16.73 3.72 6.16
CA LYS A 44 16.34 4.92 5.39
C LYS A 44 14.95 4.74 4.82
N THR A 45 14.13 5.78 4.86
CA THR A 45 12.89 5.87 4.07
C THR A 45 13.14 6.81 2.89
N TYR A 46 12.24 6.79 1.91
CA TYR A 46 12.27 7.83 0.87
C TYR A 46 11.56 9.09 1.39
N LYS A 47 12.05 10.28 1.00
CA LYS A 47 11.44 11.56 1.40
C LYS A 47 10.20 11.91 0.57
N ASN A 48 10.09 11.39 -0.64
CA ASN A 48 9.03 11.66 -1.61
C ASN A 48 8.62 10.35 -2.30
N ALA A 49 7.54 10.38 -3.09
CA ALA A 49 7.29 9.32 -4.07
C ALA A 49 8.49 9.22 -5.03
N VAL A 50 9.03 8.02 -5.20
CA VAL A 50 10.22 7.80 -6.02
C VAL A 50 9.99 6.60 -6.90
N GLU A 51 10.46 6.70 -8.13
CA GLU A 51 10.48 5.58 -9.04
C GLU A 51 11.44 4.51 -8.52
N LEU A 52 10.89 3.36 -8.12
CA LEU A 52 11.69 2.23 -7.66
C LEU A 52 12.20 1.40 -8.85
N SER A 53 13.36 0.78 -8.66
CA SER A 53 13.89 -0.19 -9.62
C SER A 53 13.04 -1.46 -9.66
N TYR A 54 13.11 -2.20 -10.77
CA TYR A 54 12.41 -3.49 -10.93
C TYR A 54 12.69 -4.45 -9.77
N LEU A 55 13.94 -4.53 -9.33
CA LEU A 55 14.33 -5.43 -8.23
C LEU A 55 13.71 -5.04 -6.88
N LYS A 56 13.53 -3.74 -6.61
CA LYS A 56 12.80 -3.26 -5.43
C LYS A 56 11.31 -3.51 -5.54
N LEU A 57 10.71 -3.22 -6.70
CA LEU A 57 9.29 -3.50 -6.98
C LEU A 57 8.97 -4.99 -6.80
N TYR A 58 9.83 -5.89 -7.28
CA TYR A 58 9.70 -7.33 -7.08
C TYR A 58 9.62 -7.71 -5.60
N LYS A 59 10.53 -7.18 -4.76
CA LYS A 59 10.53 -7.47 -3.32
C LYS A 59 9.29 -6.92 -2.65
N ILE A 60 8.89 -5.69 -2.98
CA ILE A 60 7.71 -5.07 -2.39
C ILE A 60 6.44 -5.82 -2.80
N ALA A 61 6.29 -6.24 -4.06
CA ALA A 61 5.15 -7.03 -4.52
C ALA A 61 4.97 -8.32 -3.69
N LYS A 62 6.07 -9.03 -3.43
CA LYS A 62 6.08 -10.22 -2.58
C LYS A 62 5.73 -9.93 -1.12
N ILE A 63 6.25 -8.83 -0.58
CA ILE A 63 5.95 -8.41 0.80
C ILE A 63 4.47 -8.07 0.92
N LEU A 64 3.93 -7.27 0.00
CA LEU A 64 2.54 -6.87 0.00
C LEU A 64 1.62 -8.08 -0.16
N LYS A 65 1.93 -9.01 -1.07
CA LYS A 65 1.16 -10.25 -1.20
C LYS A 65 1.11 -11.03 0.11
N ASN A 66 2.27 -11.20 0.76
CA ASN A 66 2.35 -11.93 2.02
C ASN A 66 1.57 -11.22 3.13
N LEU A 67 1.62 -9.87 3.17
CA LEU A 67 0.79 -9.08 4.08
C LEU A 67 -0.69 -9.36 3.83
N HIS A 68 -1.16 -9.23 2.59
CA HIS A 68 -2.57 -9.46 2.23
C HIS A 68 -3.05 -10.89 2.52
N ILE A 69 -2.21 -11.91 2.31
CA ILE A 69 -2.53 -13.29 2.69
C ILE A 69 -2.76 -13.40 4.20
N LEU A 70 -1.91 -12.75 5.01
CA LEU A 70 -2.08 -12.73 6.46
C LEU A 70 -3.31 -11.90 6.87
N SER A 71 -3.54 -10.75 6.24
CA SER A 71 -4.75 -9.94 6.47
C SER A 71 -6.02 -10.72 6.17
N PHE A 72 -6.04 -11.52 5.09
CA PHE A 72 -7.17 -12.37 4.73
C PHE A 72 -7.43 -13.45 5.78
N ARG A 73 -6.37 -14.11 6.27
CA ARG A 73 -6.49 -15.09 7.37
C ARG A 73 -7.02 -14.43 8.65
N TYR A 74 -6.57 -13.22 8.96
CA TYR A 74 -7.08 -12.45 10.08
C TYR A 74 -8.57 -12.11 9.91
N GLY A 75 -8.96 -11.61 8.73
CA GLY A 75 -10.34 -11.28 8.41
C GLY A 75 -11.28 -12.47 8.49
N TYR A 76 -10.84 -13.65 8.04
CA TYR A 76 -11.58 -14.90 8.19
C TYR A 76 -11.86 -15.25 9.67
N ILE A 77 -10.87 -15.10 10.56
CA ILE A 77 -11.04 -15.32 12.00
C ILE A 77 -12.05 -14.34 12.62
N HIS A 78 -12.21 -13.16 12.04
CA HIS A 78 -13.06 -12.07 12.54
C HIS A 78 -14.32 -11.85 11.70
N ASN A 79 -14.69 -12.80 10.83
CA ASN A 79 -15.90 -12.78 10.01
C ASN A 79 -16.07 -11.50 9.16
N PHE A 80 -14.99 -11.02 8.54
CA PHE A 80 -15.08 -9.94 7.55
C PHE A 80 -15.86 -10.41 6.31
N LYS A 81 -16.37 -9.47 5.50
CA LYS A 81 -17.05 -9.85 4.26
C LYS A 81 -16.08 -10.51 3.28
N GLN A 82 -16.65 -11.22 2.31
CA GLN A 82 -15.88 -11.81 1.22
C GLN A 82 -15.03 -10.72 0.52
N ASP A 83 -13.74 -11.03 0.33
CA ASP A 83 -12.71 -10.16 -0.27
C ASP A 83 -12.28 -8.93 0.55
N GLU A 84 -12.78 -8.75 1.78
CA GLU A 84 -12.30 -7.72 2.70
C GLU A 84 -11.11 -8.20 3.54
N ILE A 85 -10.12 -7.33 3.69
CA ILE A 85 -8.93 -7.55 4.51
C ILE A 85 -8.59 -6.29 5.28
N ILE A 86 -7.68 -6.38 6.26
CA ILE A 86 -7.01 -5.17 6.78
C ILE A 86 -5.97 -4.71 5.75
N CYS A 87 -6.30 -3.63 5.05
CA CYS A 87 -5.40 -2.88 4.18
C CYS A 87 -4.59 -1.87 5.00
N HIS A 88 -3.35 -1.62 4.61
CA HIS A 88 -2.51 -0.59 5.21
C HIS A 88 -2.98 0.83 4.85
N THR A 89 -3.58 1.00 3.67
CA THR A 89 -4.11 2.22 3.05
C THR A 89 -3.13 3.37 2.80
N ASP A 90 -1.93 3.31 3.39
CA ASP A 90 -0.84 4.26 3.20
C ASP A 90 0.51 3.56 2.96
N ILE A 91 0.49 2.39 2.32
CA ILE A 91 1.73 1.69 2.01
C ILE A 91 2.44 2.38 0.83
N SER A 92 3.50 3.12 1.16
CA SER A 92 4.27 3.93 0.21
C SER A 92 5.78 3.79 0.47
N PRO A 93 6.66 4.27 -0.43
CA PRO A 93 8.10 4.31 -0.18
C PRO A 93 8.50 5.10 1.07
N LEU A 94 7.64 5.99 1.57
CA LEU A 94 7.85 6.76 2.80
C LEU A 94 7.62 5.88 4.04
N ASN A 95 6.66 4.96 3.95
CA ASN A 95 6.27 4.03 5.02
C ASN A 95 6.96 2.66 4.92
N ILE A 96 8.03 2.58 4.12
CA ILE A 96 8.91 1.41 4.04
C ILE A 96 10.32 1.83 4.44
N ILE A 97 10.83 1.21 5.51
CA ILE A 97 12.22 1.34 5.93
C ILE A 97 13.07 0.39 5.10
N PHE A 98 14.08 0.94 4.43
CA PHE A 98 15.10 0.21 3.70
C PHE A 98 16.38 0.08 4.54
N ASN A 99 17.07 -1.05 4.42
CA ASN A 99 18.41 -1.22 5.00
C ASN A 99 19.47 -0.47 4.17
N PHE A 100 20.73 -0.48 4.62
CA PHE A 100 21.83 0.19 3.92
C PHE A 100 22.13 -0.37 2.52
N LEU A 101 21.73 -1.62 2.25
CA LEU A 101 21.79 -2.23 0.92
C LEU A 101 20.59 -1.85 0.02
N GLY A 102 19.70 -0.98 0.49
CA GLY A 102 18.50 -0.56 -0.24
C GLY A 102 17.39 -1.61 -0.28
N TRP A 103 17.39 -2.59 0.63
CA TRP A 103 16.35 -3.62 0.71
C TRP A 103 15.25 -3.29 1.71
N PRO A 104 13.96 -3.57 1.38
CA PRO A 104 12.88 -3.41 2.34
C PRO A 104 13.16 -4.22 3.61
N LYS A 105 13.15 -3.53 4.74
CA LYS A 105 13.45 -4.07 6.06
C LYS A 105 12.18 -4.14 6.91
N LYS A 106 11.42 -3.04 6.97
CA LYS A 106 10.17 -2.93 7.74
C LYS A 106 9.15 -2.06 7.01
N ILE A 107 7.88 -2.37 7.17
CA ILE A 107 6.74 -1.48 6.91
C ILE A 107 6.42 -0.81 8.25
N ILE A 108 6.07 0.48 8.20
CA ILE A 108 5.73 1.29 9.37
C ILE A 108 4.43 2.06 9.11
N ASP A 109 3.93 2.68 10.17
CA ASP A 109 2.77 3.58 10.13
C ASP A 109 1.43 2.90 9.76
N PHE A 110 1.07 1.90 10.55
CA PHE A 110 -0.17 1.12 10.40
C PHE A 110 -1.41 1.82 11.01
N ASP A 111 -1.31 3.07 11.45
CA ASP A 111 -2.40 3.75 12.19
C ASP A 111 -3.66 3.95 11.36
N GLU A 112 -3.47 4.02 10.04
CA GLU A 112 -4.51 4.27 9.06
C GLU A 112 -5.00 2.99 8.39
N CYS A 113 -4.75 1.83 9.01
CA CYS A 113 -5.29 0.58 8.49
C CYS A 113 -6.82 0.59 8.51
N GLU A 114 -7.42 0.09 7.44
CA GLU A 114 -8.87 0.01 7.27
C GLU A 114 -9.26 -1.37 6.74
N ILE A 115 -10.48 -1.80 7.02
CA ILE A 115 -11.05 -3.00 6.41
C ILE A 115 -11.54 -2.62 5.02
N LEU A 116 -10.84 -3.08 3.99
CA LEU A 116 -11.11 -2.74 2.59
C LEU A 116 -10.79 -3.94 1.68
N ASN A 117 -11.11 -3.81 0.41
CA ASN A 117 -10.57 -4.71 -0.61
C ASN A 117 -9.06 -4.48 -0.79
N TYR A 118 -8.27 -5.55 -0.83
CA TYR A 118 -6.79 -5.52 -0.94
C TYR A 118 -6.27 -4.77 -2.17
N ILE A 119 -7.11 -4.61 -3.19
CA ILE A 119 -6.79 -3.86 -4.41
C ILE A 119 -6.50 -2.40 -4.10
N TYR A 120 -7.07 -1.83 -3.03
CA TYR A 120 -6.76 -0.47 -2.60
C TYR A 120 -5.26 -0.27 -2.34
N ASP A 121 -4.64 -1.16 -1.53
CA ASP A 121 -3.21 -1.11 -1.25
C ASP A 121 -2.37 -1.31 -2.50
N VAL A 122 -2.81 -2.18 -3.42
CA VAL A 122 -2.12 -2.40 -4.70
C VAL A 122 -2.11 -1.12 -5.53
N ILE A 123 -3.27 -0.49 -5.75
CA ILE A 123 -3.37 0.75 -6.53
C ILE A 123 -2.52 1.84 -5.88
N PHE A 124 -2.68 2.06 -4.57
CA PHE A 124 -1.95 3.09 -3.84
C PHE A 124 -0.43 2.91 -3.94
N LEU A 125 0.05 1.67 -3.75
CA LEU A 125 1.47 1.34 -3.85
C LEU A 125 2.00 1.55 -5.29
N LEU A 126 1.27 1.11 -6.32
CA LEU A 126 1.66 1.34 -7.71
C LEU A 126 1.78 2.84 -7.99
N CYS A 127 0.82 3.64 -7.52
CA CYS A 127 0.85 5.09 -7.67
C CYS A 127 2.09 5.72 -7.03
N THR A 128 2.45 5.30 -5.83
CA THR A 128 3.55 5.90 -5.07
C THR A 128 4.94 5.36 -5.44
N CYS A 129 5.06 4.08 -5.81
CA CYS A 129 6.34 3.42 -6.15
C CYS A 129 6.75 3.54 -7.62
N ILE A 130 5.78 3.74 -8.51
CA ILE A 130 6.01 3.93 -9.96
C ILE A 130 5.79 5.41 -10.34
N ASN A 131 5.35 6.24 -9.38
CA ASN A 131 5.03 7.64 -9.57
C ASN A 131 3.96 7.85 -10.68
N ILE A 132 2.90 7.05 -10.62
CA ILE A 132 1.73 7.21 -11.50
C ILE A 132 1.01 8.49 -11.07
N GLY A 133 0.76 9.39 -12.02
CA GLY A 133 0.21 10.73 -11.77
C GLY A 133 1.16 11.88 -12.09
N ASP A 134 2.47 11.64 -12.15
CA ASP A 134 3.47 12.64 -12.58
C ASP A 134 3.91 12.38 -14.03
N TRP A 135 3.21 12.98 -15.00
CA TRP A 135 3.45 12.75 -16.43
C TRP A 135 4.77 13.34 -16.95
N ASN A 136 5.40 14.23 -16.18
CA ASN A 136 6.57 14.98 -16.64
C ASN A 136 7.89 14.23 -16.41
N LYS A 137 7.93 13.28 -15.46
CA LYS A 137 9.18 12.59 -15.10
C LYS A 137 9.46 11.30 -15.87
N ILE A 138 8.43 10.56 -16.28
CA ILE A 138 8.58 9.24 -16.90
C ILE A 138 7.48 9.03 -17.93
N ASN A 139 7.84 8.56 -19.12
CA ASN A 139 6.87 8.27 -20.17
C ASN A 139 5.93 7.11 -19.80
N PHE A 140 4.74 7.12 -20.39
CA PHE A 140 3.68 6.14 -20.13
C PHE A 140 4.13 4.68 -20.29
N LYS A 141 4.87 4.37 -21.38
CA LYS A 141 5.30 3.01 -21.72
C LYS A 141 6.17 2.39 -20.64
N THR A 142 7.08 3.16 -20.04
CA THR A 142 7.92 2.68 -18.94
C THR A 142 7.11 2.40 -17.67
N LYS A 143 6.13 3.27 -17.34
CA LYS A 143 5.24 3.04 -16.19
C LYS A 143 4.38 1.79 -16.40
N ALA A 144 3.78 1.64 -17.57
CA ALA A 144 2.99 0.47 -17.93
C ALA A 144 3.79 -0.84 -17.80
N LYS A 145 5.05 -0.86 -18.30
CA LYS A 145 5.95 -2.02 -18.13
C LYS A 145 6.23 -2.34 -16.65
N LYS A 146 6.41 -1.33 -15.81
CA LYS A 146 6.62 -1.53 -14.36
C LYS A 146 5.37 -2.04 -13.65
N VAL A 147 4.18 -1.57 -14.04
CA VAL A 147 2.91 -2.07 -13.52
C VAL A 147 2.73 -3.55 -13.89
N LEU A 148 2.89 -3.90 -15.17
CA LEU A 148 2.83 -5.29 -15.64
C LEU A 148 3.84 -6.18 -14.90
N PHE A 149 5.07 -5.70 -14.76
CA PHE A 149 6.08 -6.41 -13.98
C PHE A 149 5.62 -6.62 -12.54
N PHE A 150 5.19 -5.58 -11.82
CA PHE A 150 4.72 -5.70 -10.44
C PHE A 150 3.61 -6.76 -10.32
N ILE A 151 2.61 -6.71 -11.20
CA ILE A 151 1.47 -7.65 -11.22
C ILE A 151 1.94 -9.09 -11.42
N SER A 152 2.87 -9.31 -12.36
CA SER A 152 3.45 -10.65 -12.59
C SER A 152 4.14 -11.21 -11.34
N GLN A 153 4.78 -10.34 -10.54
CA GLN A 153 5.46 -10.74 -9.31
C GLN A 153 4.52 -10.90 -8.12
N TYR A 154 3.39 -10.17 -8.10
CA TYR A 154 2.30 -10.37 -7.16
C TYR A 154 1.57 -11.71 -7.41
N LYS A 155 1.67 -12.28 -8.62
CA LYS A 155 1.13 -13.61 -8.97
C LYS A 155 -0.38 -13.73 -8.70
N ASP A 156 -1.15 -12.75 -9.16
CA ASP A 156 -2.60 -12.80 -9.20
C ASP A 156 -3.05 -12.45 -10.62
N LYS A 157 -3.63 -13.42 -11.31
CA LYS A 157 -4.01 -13.29 -12.72
C LYS A 157 -5.20 -12.34 -12.92
N LYS A 158 -6.06 -12.18 -11.90
CA LYS A 158 -7.24 -11.30 -11.95
C LYS A 158 -6.90 -9.86 -11.58
N LEU A 159 -5.67 -9.58 -11.19
CA LEU A 159 -5.29 -8.31 -10.60
C LEU A 159 -5.50 -7.12 -11.55
N ILE A 160 -5.29 -7.30 -12.85
CA ILE A 160 -5.52 -6.26 -13.85
C ILE A 160 -7.00 -5.84 -13.87
N ASP A 161 -7.89 -6.82 -13.99
CA ASP A 161 -9.33 -6.59 -14.04
C ASP A 161 -9.86 -6.02 -12.73
N LEU A 162 -9.32 -6.50 -11.60
CA LEU A 162 -9.67 -6.00 -10.28
C LEU A 162 -9.21 -4.56 -10.08
N ILE A 163 -8.02 -4.18 -10.53
CA ILE A 163 -7.56 -2.77 -10.51
C ILE A 163 -8.53 -1.89 -11.30
N PHE A 164 -8.91 -2.30 -12.51
CA PHE A 164 -9.82 -1.52 -13.34
C PHE A 164 -11.21 -1.40 -12.71
N LYS A 165 -11.79 -2.51 -12.22
CA LYS A 165 -13.11 -2.52 -11.56
C LYS A 165 -13.15 -1.65 -10.29
N ASN A 166 -12.02 -1.50 -9.60
CA ASN A 166 -11.95 -0.78 -8.31
C ASN A 166 -11.35 0.63 -8.43
N ILE A 167 -11.01 1.12 -9.62
CA ILE A 167 -10.34 2.42 -9.75
C ILE A 167 -11.22 3.60 -9.32
N ASP A 168 -12.53 3.52 -9.59
CA ASP A 168 -13.50 4.54 -9.19
C ASP A 168 -13.75 4.53 -7.69
N PHE A 169 -13.82 3.34 -7.08
CA PHE A 169 -13.89 3.19 -5.63
C PHE A 169 -12.65 3.78 -4.96
N PHE A 170 -11.44 3.41 -5.42
CA PHE A 170 -10.18 3.97 -4.93
C PHE A 170 -10.16 5.50 -4.99
N TYR A 171 -10.56 6.06 -6.13
CA TYR A 171 -10.62 7.50 -6.36
C TYR A 171 -11.54 8.21 -5.35
N ASN A 172 -12.79 7.76 -5.26
CA ASN A 172 -13.80 8.37 -4.39
C ASN A 172 -13.44 8.24 -2.90
N HIS A 173 -12.96 7.07 -2.49
CA HIS A 173 -12.53 6.81 -1.12
C HIS A 173 -11.36 7.73 -0.72
N THR A 174 -10.37 7.86 -1.61
CA THR A 174 -9.19 8.70 -1.34
C THR A 174 -9.56 10.18 -1.26
N ILE A 175 -10.46 10.69 -2.11
CA ILE A 175 -10.94 12.08 -2.04
C ILE A 175 -11.64 12.34 -0.71
N LYS A 176 -12.57 11.47 -0.32
CA LYS A 176 -13.29 11.60 0.95
C LYS A 176 -12.32 11.61 2.13
N LYS A 177 -11.31 10.74 2.10
CA LYS A 177 -10.24 10.69 3.11
C LYS A 177 -9.45 12.00 3.18
N TYR A 178 -9.12 12.61 2.04
CA TYR A 178 -8.42 13.89 1.99
C TYR A 178 -9.27 15.07 2.47
N GLN A 179 -10.56 15.08 2.11
CA GLN A 179 -11.52 16.10 2.57
C GLN A 179 -11.69 16.05 4.10
N ASN A 180 -11.91 14.86 4.67
CA ASN A 180 -12.08 14.69 6.11
C ASN A 180 -10.85 15.12 6.92
N ARG A 181 -9.66 15.11 6.31
CA ARG A 181 -8.40 15.52 6.93
C ARG A 181 -8.05 16.98 6.72
N ASN A 182 -8.91 17.76 6.06
CA ASN A 182 -8.64 19.16 5.72
C ASN A 182 -7.25 19.34 5.06
N ILE A 183 -6.90 18.42 4.15
CA ILE A 183 -5.59 18.45 3.50
C ILE A 183 -5.43 19.74 2.68
N GLN A 184 -4.36 20.49 2.95
CA GLN A 184 -3.97 21.63 2.13
C GLN A 184 -3.71 21.19 0.68
N ASN A 185 -4.07 22.05 -0.28
CA ASN A 185 -3.92 21.77 -1.71
C ASN A 185 -4.75 20.58 -2.22
N LEU A 186 -6.00 20.44 -1.73
CA LEU A 186 -6.93 19.38 -2.17
C LEU A 186 -7.06 19.32 -3.70
N ASP A 187 -7.10 20.47 -4.38
CA ASP A 187 -7.20 20.53 -5.85
C ASP A 187 -6.01 19.86 -6.55
N ILE A 188 -4.81 19.99 -6.01
CA ILE A 188 -3.61 19.33 -6.54
C ILE A 188 -3.73 17.81 -6.35
N LYS A 189 -4.26 17.37 -5.22
CA LYS A 189 -4.50 15.94 -4.93
C LYS A 189 -5.56 15.35 -5.85
N ILE A 190 -6.64 16.07 -6.11
CA ILE A 190 -7.69 15.66 -7.06
C ILE A 190 -7.11 15.51 -8.47
N LYS A 191 -6.35 16.51 -8.95
CA LYS A 191 -5.67 16.43 -10.28
C LYS A 191 -4.71 15.23 -10.39
N TRP A 192 -4.03 14.89 -9.30
CA TRP A 192 -3.18 13.71 -9.23
C TRP A 192 -3.99 12.41 -9.32
N LEU A 193 -5.11 12.30 -8.59
CA LEU A 193 -6.02 11.16 -8.65
C LEU A 193 -6.67 11.01 -10.04
N ASP A 194 -7.07 12.11 -10.69
CA ASP A 194 -7.60 12.09 -12.05
C ASP A 194 -6.57 11.51 -13.04
N SER A 195 -5.31 11.87 -12.85
CA SER A 195 -4.20 11.37 -13.66
C SER A 195 -3.96 9.87 -13.47
N ILE A 196 -4.11 9.37 -12.24
CA ILE A 196 -4.06 7.93 -11.94
C ILE A 196 -5.22 7.20 -12.64
N LYS A 197 -6.44 7.70 -12.50
CA LYS A 197 -7.63 7.11 -13.12
C LYS A 197 -7.50 7.07 -14.64
N ARG A 198 -7.04 8.16 -15.27
CA ARG A 198 -6.74 8.21 -16.71
C ARG A 198 -5.67 7.19 -17.11
N PHE A 199 -4.59 7.09 -16.33
CA PHE A 199 -3.51 6.13 -16.61
C PHE A 199 -4.05 4.69 -16.66
N PHE A 200 -4.78 4.25 -15.64
CA PHE A 200 -5.28 2.88 -15.57
C PHE A 200 -6.35 2.58 -16.63
N LYS A 201 -7.23 3.54 -16.94
CA LYS A 201 -8.21 3.39 -18.04
C LYS A 201 -7.51 3.23 -19.39
N TYR A 202 -6.61 4.15 -19.74
CA TYR A 202 -5.88 4.09 -21.01
C TYR A 202 -4.99 2.84 -21.11
N TRP A 203 -4.31 2.47 -20.02
CA TRP A 203 -3.50 1.25 -19.99
C TRP A 203 -4.34 -0.02 -20.19
N TYR A 204 -5.51 -0.12 -19.55
CA TYR A 204 -6.43 -1.24 -19.74
C TYR A 204 -6.91 -1.32 -21.19
N ASP A 205 -7.34 -0.20 -21.78
CA ASP A 205 -7.78 -0.13 -23.18
C ASP A 205 -6.67 -0.57 -24.16
N CYS A 206 -5.42 -0.19 -23.90
CA CYS A 206 -4.28 -0.60 -24.74
C CYS A 206 -3.91 -2.08 -24.60
N GLN A 207 -4.17 -2.73 -23.45
CA GLN A 207 -3.86 -4.15 -23.25
C GLN A 207 -4.86 -5.07 -23.96
N TYR A 208 -6.13 -4.68 -24.01
CA TYR A 208 -7.21 -5.47 -24.63
C TYR A 208 -7.43 -5.18 -26.12
N ARG A 209 -6.63 -4.29 -26.71
CA ARG A 209 -6.61 -3.97 -28.15
C ARG A 209 -5.39 -4.56 -28.88
N LEU A 210 -4.59 -5.38 -28.20
CA LEU A 210 -3.46 -6.14 -28.73
C LEU A 210 -3.77 -7.64 -28.66
#